data_AF-A0A0X8X844-F1
#
_entry.id   AF-A0A0X8X844-F1
#
_cell.length_a   1.000
_cell.length_b   1.000
_cell.length_c   1.000
_cell.angle_alpha   90.00
_cell.angle_beta   90.00
_cell.angle_gamma   90.00
#
_symmetry.space_group_name_H-M   'P 1'
#
loop_
_entity.id
_entity.type
_entity.pdbx_description
1 polymer ?
#
loop_
_entity_poly.entity_id
_entity_poly.type
_entity_poly.pdbx_seq_one_letter_code
_entity_poly.pdbx_strand_id
1 'polypeptide(L)'
;MVTSPAYKQRGLTLIELIMVMVVIGVLAAISVPFMAGIFGKDSDIQAEQERDRLISHLRIARSHALAQTGGDAGALFVFTGCNGNECSGWEAQNANDGSRNIAKHQLEGLRVQVPSSAQEITFDYPDGSLSGESEDNYEFSIKDRPVCVYSSTGLIRRGPCN
;
A
#
# COMPACT_ATOMS: atom_id res chain seq x y z
N MET A 1 0.20 -60.43 -47.11
CA MET A 1 0.68 -59.13 -47.61
C MET A 1 -0.33 -58.09 -47.15
N VAL A 2 0.02 -57.25 -46.16
CA VAL A 2 -0.90 -56.29 -45.53
C VAL A 2 -0.64 -54.92 -46.16
N THR A 3 -1.66 -54.30 -46.74
CA THR A 3 -1.60 -52.95 -47.33
C THR A 3 -1.93 -51.91 -46.27
N SER A 4 -0.94 -51.10 -45.88
CA SER A 4 -1.15 -49.96 -44.98
C SER A 4 -1.89 -48.83 -45.70
N PRO A 5 -2.89 -48.17 -45.08
CA PRO A 5 -3.58 -47.04 -45.68
C PRO A 5 -2.65 -45.83 -45.81
N ALA A 6 -2.63 -45.21 -46.99
CA ALA A 6 -1.88 -43.98 -47.24
C ALA A 6 -2.47 -42.81 -46.44
N TYR A 7 -1.69 -42.26 -45.51
CA TYR A 7 -2.08 -41.10 -44.72
C TYR A 7 -2.05 -39.85 -45.61
N LYS A 8 -3.23 -39.28 -45.89
CA LYS A 8 -3.38 -38.08 -46.74
C LYS A 8 -2.88 -36.85 -45.97
N GLN A 9 -1.64 -36.45 -46.22
CA GLN A 9 -1.09 -35.20 -45.67
C GLN A 9 -1.87 -34.01 -46.24
N ARG A 10 -2.57 -33.28 -45.37
CA ARG A 10 -3.20 -31.99 -45.71
C ARG A 10 -2.13 -30.92 -45.55
N GLY A 11 -1.68 -30.35 -46.66
CA GLY A 11 -0.79 -29.18 -46.65
C GLY A 11 -1.56 -27.92 -46.26
N LEU A 12 -0.89 -27.01 -45.55
CA LEU A 12 -1.41 -25.68 -45.28
C LEU A 12 -1.52 -24.89 -46.58
N THR A 13 -2.61 -24.16 -46.76
CA THR A 13 -2.77 -23.30 -47.93
C THR A 13 -1.98 -22.01 -47.75
N LEU A 14 -1.55 -21.38 -48.85
CA LEU A 14 -0.81 -20.12 -48.80
C LEU A 14 -1.63 -19.03 -48.07
N ILE A 15 -2.94 -19.00 -48.30
CA ILE A 15 -3.85 -18.04 -47.67
C ILE A 15 -4.01 -18.27 -46.16
N GLU A 16 -3.99 -19.53 -45.72
CA GLU A 16 -4.08 -19.88 -44.30
C GLU A 16 -2.85 -19.39 -43.54
N LEU A 17 -1.66 -19.50 -44.15
CA LEU A 17 -0.43 -18.99 -43.58
C LEU A 17 -0.43 -17.46 -43.48
N ILE A 18 -0.94 -16.77 -44.51
CA ILE A 18 -1.09 -15.30 -44.48
C ILE A 18 -2.07 -14.87 -43.38
N MET A 19 -3.23 -15.53 -43.27
CA MET A 19 -4.23 -15.19 -42.26
C MET A 19 -3.67 -15.36 -40.83
N VAL A 20 -2.91 -16.43 -40.57
CA VAL A 20 -2.28 -16.65 -39.27
C VAL A 20 -1.27 -15.55 -38.93
N MET A 21 -0.45 -15.13 -39.90
CA MET A 21 0.49 -14.02 -39.70
C MET A 21 -0.25 -12.70 -39.41
N VAL A 22 -1.38 -12.44 -40.07
CA VAL A 22 -2.22 -11.27 -39.79
C VAL A 22 -2.78 -11.33 -38.37
N VAL A 23 -3.32 -12.47 -37.95
CA VAL A 23 -3.87 -12.64 -36.59
C VAL A 23 -2.78 -12.48 -35.54
N ILE A 24 -1.61 -13.10 -35.72
CA ILE A 24 -0.47 -12.94 -34.80
C ILE A 24 0.01 -11.49 -34.77
N GLY A 25 0.04 -10.80 -35.91
CA GLY A 25 0.42 -9.38 -35.97
C GLY A 25 -0.52 -8.46 -35.19
N VAL A 26 -1.83 -8.68 -35.29
CA VAL A 26 -2.84 -7.93 -34.50
C VAL A 26 -2.72 -8.25 -33.01
N LEU A 27 -2.56 -9.52 -32.65
CA LEU A 27 -2.38 -9.93 -31.25
C LEU A 27 -1.08 -9.37 -30.65
N ALA A 28 0.01 -9.36 -31.41
CA ALA A 28 1.29 -8.79 -30.99
C ALA A 28 1.18 -7.28 -30.75
N ALA A 29 0.47 -6.55 -31.59
CA ALA A 29 0.29 -5.11 -31.44
C ALA A 29 -0.45 -4.72 -30.15
N ILE A 30 -1.42 -5.54 -29.70
CA ILE A 30 -2.23 -5.28 -28.49
C ILE A 30 -1.50 -5.74 -27.21
N SER A 31 -0.63 -6.76 -27.30
CA SER A 31 0.02 -7.35 -26.12
C SER A 31 1.22 -6.57 -25.59
N VAL A 32 1.86 -5.73 -26.41
CA VAL A 32 3.03 -4.89 -26.00
C VAL A 32 2.72 -3.87 -24.88
N PRO A 33 1.66 -3.03 -24.95
CA PRO A 33 1.40 -2.05 -23.89
C PRO A 33 1.07 -2.69 -22.54
N PHE A 34 0.60 -3.93 -22.53
CA PHE A 34 0.27 -4.68 -21.31
C PHE A 34 1.51 -5.06 -20.49
N MET A 35 2.63 -5.34 -21.17
CA MET A 35 3.89 -5.70 -20.49
C MET A 35 4.69 -4.47 -20.05
N ALA A 36 4.65 -3.37 -20.82
CA ALA A 36 5.38 -2.14 -20.49
C ALA A 36 4.92 -1.49 -19.17
N GLY A 37 3.66 -1.71 -18.75
CA GLY A 37 3.16 -1.27 -17.44
C GLY A 37 3.73 -2.03 -16.24
N ILE A 38 4.24 -3.25 -16.45
CA ILE A 38 4.69 -4.18 -15.39
C ILE A 38 6.18 -3.97 -15.05
N PHE A 39 7.02 -3.54 -16.01
CA PHE A 39 8.48 -3.62 -15.81
C PHE A 39 9.19 -2.33 -15.37
N GLY A 40 8.50 -1.19 -15.22
CA GLY A 40 9.18 0.11 -15.02
C GLY A 40 8.63 1.05 -13.95
N LYS A 41 7.44 0.77 -13.38
CA LYS A 41 6.74 1.67 -12.44
C LYS A 41 6.32 1.02 -11.13
N ASP A 42 6.69 -0.24 -10.93
CA ASP A 42 6.25 -1.03 -9.79
C ASP A 42 6.57 -0.37 -8.46
N SER A 43 7.80 0.12 -8.25
CA SER A 43 8.17 0.75 -6.98
C SER A 43 7.45 2.07 -6.71
N ASP A 44 6.93 2.75 -7.73
CA ASP A 44 6.23 4.02 -7.58
C ASP A 44 4.74 3.82 -7.30
N ILE A 45 4.12 2.88 -8.04
CA ILE A 45 2.75 2.43 -7.80
C ILE A 45 2.64 1.76 -6.43
N GLN A 46 3.61 0.92 -6.06
CA GLN A 46 3.67 0.31 -4.72
C GLN A 46 3.77 1.39 -3.64
N ALA A 47 4.68 2.37 -3.78
CA ALA A 47 4.78 3.46 -2.80
C ALA A 47 3.47 4.26 -2.64
N GLU A 48 2.73 4.47 -3.74
CA GLU A 48 1.41 5.11 -3.69
C GLU A 48 0.37 4.27 -2.95
N GLN A 49 0.31 2.97 -3.24
CA GLN A 49 -0.58 2.04 -2.56
C GLN A 49 -0.27 1.96 -1.07
N GLU A 50 1.01 1.91 -0.71
CA GLU A 50 1.46 1.86 0.68
C GLU A 50 1.16 3.16 1.43
N ARG A 51 1.30 4.33 0.79
CA ARG A 51 0.87 5.61 1.36
C ARG A 51 -0.63 5.61 1.64
N ASP A 52 -1.42 5.14 0.69
CA ASP A 52 -2.88 5.11 0.85
C ASP A 52 -3.32 4.10 1.92
N ARG A 53 -2.62 2.97 2.06
CA ARG A 53 -2.78 2.04 3.18
C ARG A 53 -2.44 2.68 4.52
N LEU A 54 -1.32 3.39 4.61
CA LEU A 54 -0.92 4.11 5.82
C LEU A 54 -2.01 5.09 6.27
N ILE A 55 -2.51 5.92 5.34
CA ILE A 55 -3.60 6.87 5.61
C ILE A 55 -4.88 6.14 6.06
N SER A 56 -5.20 5.03 5.42
CA SER A 56 -6.36 4.21 5.80
C SER A 56 -6.23 3.71 7.24
N HIS A 57 -5.07 3.15 7.61
CA HIS A 57 -4.83 2.61 8.96
C HIS A 57 -4.80 3.71 10.02
N LEU A 58 -4.22 4.88 9.72
CA LEU A 58 -4.28 6.05 10.61
C LEU A 58 -5.73 6.48 10.87
N ARG A 59 -6.57 6.50 9.83
CA ARG A 59 -7.99 6.83 9.97
C ARG A 59 -8.75 5.77 10.75
N ILE A 60 -8.44 4.50 10.54
CA ILE A 60 -9.01 3.39 11.31
C ILE A 60 -8.65 3.56 12.80
N ALA A 61 -7.38 3.82 13.13
CA ALA A 61 -6.93 4.07 14.50
C ALA A 61 -7.69 5.25 15.12
N ARG A 62 -7.72 6.40 14.45
CA ARG A 62 -8.49 7.56 14.92
C ARG A 62 -9.98 7.25 15.10
N SER A 63 -10.61 6.56 14.15
CA SER A 63 -12.03 6.19 14.26
C SER A 63 -12.28 5.25 15.44
N HIS A 64 -11.32 4.37 15.75
CA HIS A 64 -11.38 3.50 16.90
C HIS A 64 -11.25 4.29 18.21
N ALA A 65 -10.37 5.28 18.28
CA ALA A 65 -10.29 6.20 19.42
C ALA A 65 -11.64 6.91 19.67
N LEU A 66 -12.24 7.47 18.61
CA LEU A 66 -13.52 8.19 18.70
C LEU A 66 -14.71 7.30 19.08
N ALA A 67 -14.67 6.01 18.74
CA ALA A 67 -15.75 5.07 19.01
C ALA A 67 -15.72 4.50 20.44
N GLN A 68 -14.69 4.78 21.23
CA GLN A 68 -14.56 4.23 22.58
C GLN A 68 -15.49 4.95 23.57
N THR A 69 -16.36 4.19 24.23
CA THR A 69 -17.24 4.69 25.30
C THR A 69 -16.80 4.05 26.62
N GLY A 70 -16.12 4.79 27.51
CA GLY A 70 -15.76 4.21 28.82
C GLY A 70 -14.61 4.83 29.61
N GLY A 71 -13.94 5.87 29.12
CA GLY A 71 -12.85 6.55 29.84
C GLY A 71 -11.47 6.17 29.31
N ASP A 72 -10.70 7.21 28.98
CA ASP A 72 -9.25 7.33 28.76
C ASP A 72 -8.58 6.43 27.70
N ALA A 73 -9.36 5.62 26.99
CA ALA A 73 -8.84 4.66 26.03
C ALA A 73 -8.70 5.28 24.63
N GLY A 74 -7.48 5.74 24.31
CA GLY A 74 -7.13 6.15 22.96
C GLY A 74 -6.93 4.98 21.98
N ALA A 75 -6.49 5.28 20.77
CA ALA A 75 -5.93 4.32 19.84
C ALA A 75 -4.46 4.63 19.60
N LEU A 76 -3.60 3.68 19.96
CA LEU A 76 -2.17 3.78 19.86
C LEU A 76 -1.73 3.31 18.46
N PHE A 77 -0.93 4.11 17.76
CA PHE A 77 -0.37 3.81 16.45
C PHE A 77 1.16 3.81 16.55
N VAL A 78 1.77 2.65 16.30
CA VAL A 78 3.19 2.38 16.50
C VAL A 78 3.82 2.00 15.17
N PHE A 79 4.95 2.61 14.84
CA PHE A 79 5.78 2.18 13.74
C PHE A 79 6.74 1.06 14.18
N THR A 80 6.89 0.03 13.36
CA THR A 80 7.60 -1.20 13.73
C THR A 80 8.85 -1.41 12.87
N GLY A 81 9.83 -2.13 13.43
CA GLY A 81 11.08 -2.46 12.73
C GLY A 81 11.91 -1.23 12.32
N CYS A 82 11.87 -0.18 13.15
CA CYS A 82 12.57 1.07 12.91
C CYS A 82 14.08 0.93 13.08
N ASN A 83 14.83 1.38 12.08
CA ASN A 83 16.28 1.60 12.14
C ASN A 83 16.52 3.11 12.03
N GLY A 84 16.63 3.79 13.17
CA GLY A 84 16.60 5.26 13.21
C GLY A 84 15.23 5.78 12.76
N ASN A 85 15.20 6.64 11.76
CA ASN A 85 13.96 7.25 11.26
C ASN A 85 13.26 6.38 10.19
N GLU A 86 13.73 5.16 9.90
CA GLU A 86 13.16 4.33 8.84
C GLU A 86 12.54 3.05 9.38
N CYS A 87 11.21 2.95 9.29
CA CYS A 87 10.43 1.84 9.80
C CYS A 87 9.95 0.90 8.68
N SER A 88 9.87 -0.39 9.00
CA SER A 88 9.49 -1.44 8.04
C SER A 88 8.02 -1.82 8.14
N GLY A 89 7.26 -1.23 9.05
CA GLY A 89 5.82 -1.48 9.19
C GLY A 89 5.17 -0.54 10.20
N TRP A 90 3.89 -0.80 10.45
CA TRP A 90 3.12 -0.10 11.47
C TRP A 90 1.99 -0.98 12.02
N GLU A 91 1.52 -0.61 13.20
CA GLU A 91 0.50 -1.30 13.95
C GLU A 91 -0.37 -0.29 14.69
N ALA A 92 -1.69 -0.43 14.57
CA ALA A 92 -2.67 0.28 15.36
C ALA A 92 -3.23 -0.69 16.40
N GLN A 93 -3.24 -0.28 17.66
CA GLN A 93 -3.66 -1.08 18.81
C GLN A 93 -4.53 -0.25 19.76
N ASN A 94 -5.30 -0.92 20.61
CA ASN A 94 -5.99 -0.23 21.70
C ASN A 94 -4.95 0.29 22.70
N ALA A 95 -5.02 1.58 23.08
CA ALA A 95 -4.07 2.20 24.01
C ALA A 95 -4.05 1.53 25.40
N ASN A 96 -5.17 0.92 25.83
CA ASN A 96 -5.29 0.35 27.17
C ASN A 96 -4.81 -1.09 27.29
N ASP A 97 -4.86 -1.86 26.19
CA ASP A 97 -4.63 -3.30 26.22
C ASP A 97 -3.33 -3.67 25.49
N GLY A 98 -2.83 -2.83 24.57
CA GLY A 98 -1.58 -3.02 23.82
C GLY A 98 -1.47 -4.32 23.00
N SER A 99 -2.44 -5.22 23.13
CA SER A 99 -2.43 -6.61 22.70
C SER A 99 -3.54 -6.88 21.67
N ARG A 100 -4.54 -5.98 21.60
CA ARG A 100 -5.60 -6.04 20.59
C ARG A 100 -5.25 -5.14 19.41
N ASN A 101 -4.80 -5.78 18.34
CA ASN A 101 -4.41 -5.10 17.11
C ASN A 101 -5.66 -4.74 16.31
N ILE A 102 -5.82 -3.44 16.07
CA ILE A 102 -6.89 -2.86 15.25
C ILE A 102 -6.52 -2.99 13.77
N ALA A 103 -5.25 -2.72 13.45
CA ALA A 103 -4.71 -2.87 12.11
C ALA A 103 -3.20 -3.13 12.20
N LYS A 104 -2.65 -3.96 11.32
CA LYS A 104 -1.21 -4.22 11.26
C LYS A 104 -0.80 -4.29 9.80
N HIS A 105 0.37 -3.74 9.49
CA HIS A 105 0.91 -3.82 8.15
C HIS A 105 2.44 -3.88 8.16
N GLN A 106 2.99 -4.68 7.25
CA GLN A 106 4.42 -4.83 7.04
C GLN A 106 4.73 -4.43 5.61
N LEU A 107 5.73 -3.56 5.43
CA LEU A 107 6.21 -3.15 4.12
C LEU A 107 7.20 -4.17 3.59
N GLU A 108 7.04 -4.54 2.31
CA GLU A 108 8.00 -5.37 1.59
C GLU A 108 8.80 -4.48 0.63
N GLY A 109 10.12 -4.37 0.86
CA GLY A 109 11.02 -3.61 -0.01
C GLY A 109 10.90 -2.08 0.06
N LEU A 110 9.98 -1.54 0.87
CA LEU A 110 9.81 -0.11 1.14
C LEU A 110 10.01 0.18 2.64
N ARG A 111 10.28 1.44 2.97
CA ARG A 111 10.37 1.94 4.35
C ARG A 111 9.58 3.24 4.48
N VAL A 112 9.00 3.46 5.66
CA VAL A 112 8.41 4.74 6.03
C VAL A 112 9.47 5.55 6.77
N GLN A 113 9.68 6.79 6.34
CA GLN A 113 10.44 7.78 7.09
C GLN A 113 9.53 8.40 8.15
N VAL A 114 9.94 8.27 9.41
CA VAL A 114 9.20 8.67 10.60
C VAL A 114 10.15 9.48 11.49
N PRO A 115 9.78 10.69 11.94
CA PRO A 115 10.58 11.42 12.90
C PRO A 115 10.65 10.63 14.20
N SER A 116 11.81 10.64 14.88
CA SER A 116 12.02 9.84 16.09
C SER A 116 11.04 10.14 17.23
N SER A 117 10.48 11.36 17.26
CA SER A 117 9.44 11.78 18.21
C SER A 117 8.04 11.26 17.89
N ALA A 118 7.84 10.62 16.73
CA ALA A 118 6.53 10.18 16.23
C ALA A 118 6.51 8.69 15.84
N GLN A 119 7.46 7.91 16.34
CA GLN A 119 7.45 6.44 16.19
C GLN A 119 6.25 5.81 16.90
N GLU A 120 5.70 6.52 17.87
CA GLU A 120 4.51 6.17 18.61
C GLU A 120 3.61 7.42 18.69
N ILE A 121 2.38 7.32 18.21
CA ILE A 121 1.37 8.37 18.33
C ILE A 121 0.09 7.77 18.88
N THR A 122 -0.58 8.47 19.80
CA THR A 122 -1.83 8.02 20.38
C THR A 122 -2.94 8.98 20.02
N PHE A 123 -4.02 8.47 19.44
CA PHE A 123 -5.24 9.24 19.20
C PHE A 123 -6.11 9.20 20.44
N ASP A 124 -6.47 10.36 20.98
CA ASP A 124 -7.25 10.48 22.21
C ASP A 124 -8.75 10.48 21.95
N TYR A 125 -9.49 10.06 22.97
CA TYR A 125 -10.93 10.28 23.05
C TYR A 125 -11.18 11.56 23.87
N PRO A 126 -12.16 12.42 23.51
CA PRO A 126 -13.24 12.23 22.53
C PRO A 126 -13.06 12.90 21.16
N ASP A 127 -12.03 13.70 20.98
CA ASP A 127 -11.83 14.56 19.80
C ASP A 127 -10.93 13.94 18.72
N GLY A 128 -10.22 12.87 19.07
CA GLY A 128 -9.30 12.20 18.17
C GLY A 128 -8.05 13.03 17.91
N SER A 129 -7.71 13.98 18.80
CA SER A 129 -6.40 14.66 18.79
C SER A 129 -5.28 13.67 19.11
N LEU A 130 -4.03 14.07 18.90
CA LEU A 130 -2.91 13.26 19.35
C LEU A 130 -2.50 13.62 20.77
N SER A 131 -2.31 12.62 21.63
CA SER A 131 -1.58 12.77 22.90
C SER A 131 -0.07 12.68 22.63
N GLY A 132 0.68 13.63 23.17
CA GLY A 132 2.15 13.67 23.06
C GLY A 132 2.75 14.96 23.62
N GLU A 133 4.06 14.96 23.86
CA GLU A 133 4.81 16.10 24.42
C GLU A 133 5.11 17.21 23.40
N SER A 134 4.75 17.01 22.13
CA SER A 134 4.97 17.98 21.05
C SER A 134 3.63 18.35 20.42
N GLU A 135 3.29 19.63 20.47
CA GLU A 135 2.14 20.20 19.75
C GLU A 135 2.38 20.24 18.22
N ASP A 136 3.48 19.70 17.72
CA ASP A 136 3.85 19.81 16.31
C ASP A 136 3.12 18.77 15.45
N ASN A 137 2.82 19.15 14.21
CA ASN A 137 2.26 18.23 13.22
C ASN A 137 3.32 17.18 12.84
N TYR A 138 2.90 15.93 12.68
CA TYR A 138 3.79 14.83 12.29
C TYR A 138 3.71 14.58 10.80
N GLU A 139 4.88 14.59 10.15
CA GLU A 139 5.02 14.23 8.75
C GLU A 139 5.70 12.88 8.62
N PHE A 140 5.06 11.96 7.89
CA PHE A 140 5.60 10.65 7.54
C PHE A 140 5.78 10.58 6.03
N SER A 141 6.80 9.90 5.53
CA SER A 141 7.03 9.80 4.08
C SER A 141 7.33 8.39 3.63
N ILE A 142 6.69 7.95 2.54
CA ILE A 142 7.02 6.70 1.84
C ILE A 142 7.54 7.07 0.46
N LYS A 143 8.85 6.91 0.22
CA LYS A 143 9.50 7.23 -1.06
C LYS A 143 9.12 8.63 -1.57
N ASP A 144 9.36 9.65 -0.73
CA ASP A 144 9.05 11.07 -1.00
C ASP A 144 7.56 11.42 -1.12
N ARG A 145 6.67 10.54 -0.65
CA ARG A 145 5.23 10.78 -0.61
C ARG A 145 4.79 11.10 0.81
N PRO A 146 4.69 12.38 1.19
CA PRO A 146 4.39 12.77 2.56
C PRO A 146 2.92 12.54 2.92
N VAL A 147 2.72 12.24 4.20
CA VAL A 147 1.45 12.13 4.91
C VAL A 147 1.57 12.98 6.16
N CYS A 148 0.68 13.94 6.31
CA CYS A 148 0.63 14.82 7.46
C CYS A 148 -0.47 14.38 8.43
N VAL A 149 -0.15 14.37 9.72
CA VAL A 149 -1.10 14.22 10.81
C VAL A 149 -0.99 15.43 11.73
N TYR A 150 -2.10 16.18 11.84
CA TYR A 150 -2.15 17.38 12.68
C TYR A 150 -2.39 16.99 14.14
N SER A 151 -1.51 17.39 15.05
CA SER A 151 -1.54 17.06 16.48
C SER A 151 -2.86 17.46 17.16
N SER A 152 -3.21 18.74 17.05
CA SER A 152 -4.37 19.36 17.72
C SER A 152 -5.74 18.80 17.32
N THR A 153 -5.83 18.10 16.18
CA THR A 153 -7.11 17.61 15.65
C THR A 153 -7.09 16.13 15.26
N GLY A 154 -5.90 15.51 15.22
CA GLY A 154 -5.65 14.21 14.60
C GLY A 154 -6.06 14.13 13.13
N LEU A 155 -6.17 15.27 12.44
CA LEU A 155 -6.58 15.29 11.05
C LEU A 155 -5.47 14.71 10.16
N ILE A 156 -5.82 13.80 9.25
CA ILE A 156 -4.86 13.08 8.40
C ILE A 156 -5.02 13.52 6.94
N ARG A 157 -3.94 14.05 6.35
CA ARG A 157 -3.91 14.51 4.95
C ARG A 157 -2.80 13.85 4.15
N ARG A 158 -3.04 13.75 2.84
CA ARG A 158 -2.00 13.53 1.84
C ARG A 158 -1.23 14.83 1.67
N GLY A 159 0.09 14.77 1.61
CA GLY A 159 0.95 15.93 1.45
C GLY A 159 1.71 16.31 2.73
N PRO A 160 2.59 17.30 2.63
CA PRO A 160 3.40 17.79 3.75
C PRO A 160 2.55 18.59 4.75
N CYS A 161 3.08 18.78 5.96
CA CYS A 161 2.48 19.58 7.02
C CYS A 161 2.73 21.08 6.85
N ASN A 162 2.23 21.66 5.75
CA ASN A 162 2.31 23.10 5.45
C ASN A 162 0.96 23.82 5.66
#